data_AF-A0A437J9Y1-F1
#
_entry.id   AF-A0A437J9Y1-F1
#
_cell.length_a   1.000
_cell.length_b   1.000
_cell.length_c   1.000
_cell.angle_alpha   90.00
_cell.angle_beta   90.00
_cell.angle_gamma   90.00
#
_symmetry.space_group_name_H-M   'P 1'
#
loop_
_entity.id
_entity.type
_entity.pdbx_description
1 polymer ?
#
loop_
_entity_poly.entity_id
_entity_poly.type
_entity_poly.pdbx_seq_one_letter_code
_entity_poly.pdbx_strand_id
1 'polypeptide(L)' 'MSNVGFLSSLSLVTLLIVLGVAAITLVVFLRKRSNRHPLEGKQERNVAADIEAGKSAPDHSPPK' A
#
# COMPACT_ATOMS: atom_id res chain seq x y z
N MET A 1 -11.96 44.04 1.54
CA MET A 1 -11.39 42.73 1.18
C MET A 1 -12.25 42.14 0.07
N SER A 2 -11.67 41.88 -1.11
CA SER A 2 -12.42 41.38 -2.28
C SER A 2 -12.87 39.93 -2.05
N ASN A 3 -14.14 39.63 -2.34
CA ASN A 3 -14.76 38.30 -2.17
C ASN A 3 -13.95 37.14 -2.79
N VAL A 4 -13.12 37.45 -3.79
CA VAL A 4 -12.18 36.51 -4.43
C VAL A 4 -11.14 35.97 -3.45
N GLY A 5 -10.56 36.83 -2.60
CA GLY A 5 -9.55 36.41 -1.61
C GLY A 5 -10.12 35.50 -0.52
N PHE A 6 -11.38 35.73 -0.13
CA PHE A 6 -12.09 34.91 0.86
C PHE A 6 -12.41 33.51 0.31
N LEU A 7 -12.90 33.41 -0.94
CA LEU A 7 -13.16 32.14 -1.61
C LEU A 7 -11.86 31.33 -1.83
N SER A 8 -10.77 32.00 -2.22
CA SER A 8 -9.47 31.36 -2.39
C SER A 8 -8.91 30.85 -1.06
N SER A 9 -8.99 31.63 0.03
CA SER A 9 -8.53 31.16 1.35
C SER A 9 -9.37 30.00 1.88
N LEU A 10 -10.69 30.02 1.64
CA LEU A 10 -11.57 28.92 2.02
C LEU A 10 -11.19 27.63 1.29
N SER A 11 -10.91 27.71 -0.02
CA SER A 11 -10.49 26.56 -0.83
C SER A 11 -9.14 25.98 -0.42
N LEU A 12 -8.20 26.81 0.04
CA LEU A 12 -6.89 26.34 0.47
C LEU A 12 -6.96 25.61 1.82
N VAL A 13 -7.70 26.17 2.78
CA VAL A 13 -7.86 25.55 4.11
C VAL A 13 -8.60 24.22 3.99
N THR A 14 -9.66 24.14 3.20
CA THR A 14 -10.37 22.88 2.98
C THR A 14 -9.49 21.84 2.29
N LEU A 15 -8.68 22.23 1.30
CA LEU A 15 -7.72 21.34 0.66
C LEU A 15 -6.72 20.75 1.66
N LEU A 16 -6.15 21.57 2.54
CA LEU A 16 -5.21 21.13 3.57
C LEU A 16 -5.86 20.17 4.58
N ILE A 17 -7.11 20.43 4.97
CA ILE A 17 -7.86 19.54 5.87
C ILE A 17 -8.08 18.18 5.20
N VAL A 18 -8.57 18.16 3.96
CA VAL A 18 -8.82 16.92 3.22
C VAL A 18 -7.53 16.12 3.03
N LEU A 19 -6.43 16.80 2.67
CA LEU A 19 -5.11 16.18 2.55
C LEU A 19 -4.64 15.57 3.87
N GLY A 20 -4.81 16.29 4.98
CA GLY A 20 -4.47 15.79 6.32
C GLY A 20 -5.26 14.54 6.69
N VAL A 21 -6.58 14.54 6.45
CA VAL A 21 -7.43 13.37 6.68
C VAL A 21 -7.00 12.18 5.83
N ALA A 22 -6.72 12.39 4.54
CA ALA A 22 -6.27 11.34 3.62
C ALA A 22 -4.90 10.75 4.03
N ALA A 23 -3.97 11.58 4.50
CA ALA A 23 -2.69 11.11 4.99
C ALA A 23 -2.83 10.23 6.25
N ILE A 24 -3.68 10.65 7.20
CA ILE A 24 -3.93 9.90 8.43
C ILE A 24 -4.59 8.55 8.11
N THR A 25 -5.60 8.53 7.24
CA THR A 25 -6.28 7.28 6.86
C THR A 25 -5.34 6.32 6.14
N LEU A 26 -4.46 6.82 5.26
CA LEU A 26 -3.43 6.03 4.61
C LEU A 26 -2.45 5.41 5.62
N VAL A 27 -1.96 6.19 6.58
CA VAL A 27 -1.04 5.68 7.61
C VAL A 27 -1.71 4.61 8.47
N VAL A 28 -2.98 4.82 8.86
CA VAL A 28 -3.75 3.82 9.61
C VAL A 28 -3.98 2.56 8.77
N PHE A 29 -4.28 2.71 7.49
CA PHE A 29 -4.45 1.60 6.56
C PHE A 29 -3.16 0.77 6.44
N LEU A 30 -2.00 1.41 6.27
CA LEU A 30 -0.71 0.72 6.19
C LEU A 30 -0.30 0.04 7.51
N ARG A 31 -0.70 0.61 8.66
CA ARG A 31 -0.45 0.01 9.98
C ARG A 31 -1.32 -1.22 10.26
N LYS A 32 -2.44 -1.38 9.57
CA LYS A 32 -3.37 -2.50 9.82
C LYS A 32 -2.70 -3.81 9.38
N ARG A 33 -2.46 -4.72 10.35
CA ARG A 33 -1.82 -6.03 10.12
C ARG A 33 -2.53 -6.88 9.05
N SER A 34 -3.84 -6.69 8.88
CA SER A 34 -4.63 -7.35 7.82
C SER A 34 -4.27 -6.90 6.40
N ASN A 35 -3.63 -5.74 6.24
CA ASN A 35 -3.18 -5.22 4.95
C ASN A 35 -1.71 -5.52 4.69
N ARG A 36 -1.04 -6.18 5.65
CA ARG A 36 0.31 -6.68 5.43
C ARG A 36 0.24 -7.74 4.33
N HIS A 37 1.15 -7.62 3.37
CA HIS A 37 1.19 -8.55 2.26
C HIS A 37 1.36 -9.97 2.83
N PRO A 38 0.68 -11.01 2.32
CA PRO A 38 0.82 -12.37 2.84
C PRO A 38 2.24 -12.96 2.69
N LEU A 39 3.11 -12.27 1.92
CA LEU A 39 4.54 -12.55 1.79
C LEU A 39 5.44 -11.60 2.61
N GLU A 40 4.87 -10.70 3.41
CA GLU A 40 5.64 -9.76 4.24
C GLU A 40 6.45 -10.53 5.30
N GLY A 41 7.78 -10.46 5.19
CA GLY A 41 8.71 -11.24 6.03
C GLY A 41 8.94 -12.69 5.58
N LYS A 42 8.36 -13.11 4.44
CA LYS A 42 8.72 -14.38 3.80
C LYS A 42 9.79 -14.11 2.74
N GLN A 43 10.81 -14.96 2.72
CA GLN A 43 11.77 -14.95 1.63
C GLN A 43 11.04 -15.30 0.33
N GLU A 44 11.10 -14.42 -0.65
CA GLU A 44 10.62 -14.73 -2.00
C GLU A 44 11.38 -15.96 -2.50
N ARG A 45 10.64 -16.98 -2.94
CA ARG A 45 11.25 -18.23 -3.37
C ARG A 45 11.97 -17.99 -4.70
N ASN A 46 13.29 -18.06 -4.67
CA ASN A 46 14.09 -18.04 -5.88
C ASN A 46 14.07 -19.44 -6.51
N VAL A 47 13.23 -19.61 -7.55
CA VAL A 47 13.09 -20.88 -8.27
C VAL A 47 14.41 -21.32 -8.91
N ALA A 48 15.25 -20.39 -9.35
CA ALA A 48 16.55 -20.72 -9.94
C ALA A 48 17.50 -21.32 -8.91
N ALA A 49 17.58 -20.73 -7.71
CA ALA A 49 18.38 -21.26 -6.60
C ALA A 49 17.86 -22.63 -6.12
N ASP A 50 16.54 -22.82 -6.11
CA ASP A 50 15.93 -24.10 -5.74
C ASP A 50 16.26 -25.21 -6.75
N ILE A 51 16.27 -24.92 -8.05
CA ILE A 51 16.65 -25.87 -9.10
C ILE A 51 18.14 -26.21 -9.00
N GLU A 52 18.99 -25.21 -8.78
CA GLU A 52 20.43 -25.40 -8.59
C GLU A 52 20.75 -26.26 -7.34
N ALA A 53 19.95 -26.10 -6.27
CA ALA A 53 20.03 -26.93 -5.06
C ALA A 53 19.40 -28.33 -5.21
N GLY A 54 18.93 -28.71 -6.40
CA GLY A 54 18.32 -30.01 -6.67
C GLY A 54 16.91 -30.18 -6.10
N LYS A 55 16.24 -29.09 -5.72
CA LYS A 55 14.87 -29.09 -5.18
C LYS A 55 13.88 -29.14 -6.34
N SER A 56 12.90 -30.03 -6.25
CA SER A 56 11.85 -30.15 -7.29
C SER A 56 11.11 -28.82 -7.49
N ALA A 57 10.77 -28.53 -8.74
CA ALA A 57 9.88 -27.44 -9.08
C ALA A 57 8.55 -27.61 -8.30
N PRO A 58 7.92 -26.50 -7.86
CA PRO A 58 6.67 -26.57 -7.11
C PRO A 58 5.62 -27.16 -8.04
N ASP A 59 4.71 -28.00 -7.56
CA ASP A 59 3.60 -28.47 -8.40
C ASP A 59 2.66 -27.28 -8.69
N HIS A 60 2.51 -26.91 -9.96
CA HIS A 60 1.64 -25.80 -10.39
C HIS A 60 0.24 -26.28 -10.82
N SER A 61 -0.10 -27.53 -10.51
CA SER A 61 -1.42 -28.07 -10.81
C SER A 61 -2.51 -27.25 -10.10
N PRO A 62 -3.50 -26.68 -10.83
CA PRO A 62 -4.62 -26.02 -10.20
C PRO A 62 -5.39 -27.03 -9.33
N PRO A 63 -6.00 -26.59 -8.21
CA PRO A 63 -6.81 -27.47 -7.38
C PRO A 63 -7.97 -28.04 -8.21
N LYS A 64 -8.22 -29.35 -8.08
CA LYS A 64 -9.38 -30.04 -8.67
C LYS A 64 -10.68 -29.69 -7.94
#